data_AF-A0A5C6B6E3-F1
#
_entry.id   AF-A0A5C6B6E3-F1
#
_cell.length_a   1.000
_cell.length_b   1.000
_cell.length_c   1.000
_cell.angle_alpha   90.00
_cell.angle_beta   90.00
_cell.angle_gamma   90.00
#
_symmetry.space_group_name_H-M   'P 1'
#
loop_
_entity.id
_entity.type
_entity.pdbx_description
1 polymer ?
#
loop_
_entity_poly.entity_id
_entity_poly.type
_entity_poly.pdbx_seq_one_letter_code
_entity_poly.pdbx_strand_id
1 'polypeptide(L)'
;MTNIRREADGWAVRIVRSGKEHSKYFRFSNGGVRKSLAIAKEWRDAKLSELGPRRWRSGPKKSRASNNSSGVTGVAKNKYGRWVAFWNEDGKQRFKTFRTKREAVEHRKSMAPET
;
A
#
# COMPACT_ATOMS: atom_id res chain seq x y z
N MET A 1 -7.21 14.33 7.80
CA MET A 1 -7.80 14.06 6.46
C MET A 1 -9.29 13.87 6.63
N THR A 2 -10.08 14.85 6.21
CA THR A 2 -11.54 14.83 6.35
C THR A 2 -12.13 14.04 5.20
N ASN A 3 -12.82 12.93 5.48
CA ASN A 3 -13.45 12.06 4.47
C ASN A 3 -14.74 12.64 3.86
N ILE A 4 -15.01 13.93 4.08
CA ILE A 4 -16.22 14.64 3.65
C ILE A 4 -15.77 15.84 2.80
N ARG A 5 -16.28 15.92 1.57
CA ARG A 5 -16.00 16.99 0.60
C ARG A 5 -17.27 17.77 0.31
N ARG A 6 -17.16 19.10 0.21
CA ARG A 6 -18.24 19.96 -0.27
C ARG A 6 -18.29 19.92 -1.79
N GLU A 7 -19.48 19.69 -2.32
CA GLU A 7 -19.79 19.80 -3.74
C GLU A 7 -20.84 20.91 -3.94
N ALA A 8 -21.21 21.18 -5.20
CA ALA A 8 -22.10 22.28 -5.56
C ALA A 8 -23.49 22.17 -4.88
N ASP A 9 -24.06 20.97 -4.87
CA ASP A 9 -25.42 20.69 -4.38
C ASP A 9 -25.45 19.75 -3.16
N GLY A 10 -24.31 19.46 -2.53
CA GLY A 10 -24.25 18.43 -1.50
C GLY A 10 -22.90 18.22 -0.82
N TRP A 11 -22.85 17.16 -0.01
CA TRP A 11 -21.66 16.63 0.64
C TRP A 11 -21.36 15.22 0.10
N ALA A 12 -20.14 15.01 -0.38
CA ALA A 12 -19.63 13.71 -0.76
C ALA A 12 -18.79 13.12 0.37
N VAL A 13 -19.17 11.94 0.87
CA VAL A 13 -18.38 11.20 1.85
C VAL A 13 -17.70 10.02 1.15
N ARG A 14 -16.39 9.88 1.32
CA ARG A 14 -15.59 8.80 0.73
C ARG A 14 -14.67 8.17 1.78
N ILE A 15 -14.82 6.88 2.03
CA ILE A 15 -14.03 6.11 2.99
C ILE A 15 -13.42 4.92 2.26
N VAL A 16 -12.09 4.79 2.30
CA VAL A 16 -11.37 3.64 1.74
C VAL A 16 -10.81 2.79 2.87
N ARG A 17 -11.17 1.50 2.90
CA ARG A 17 -10.73 0.52 3.90
C ARG A 17 -10.43 -0.82 3.25
N SER A 18 -9.24 -1.37 3.52
CA SER A 18 -8.79 -2.67 2.98
C SER A 18 -8.95 -2.82 1.46
N GLY A 19 -8.78 -1.72 0.71
CA GLY A 19 -8.95 -1.69 -0.75
C GLY A 19 -10.40 -1.61 -1.23
N LYS A 20 -11.39 -1.62 -0.33
CA LYS A 20 -12.79 -1.38 -0.64
C LYS A 20 -13.14 0.09 -0.39
N GLU A 21 -13.91 0.65 -1.31
CA GLU A 21 -14.40 2.02 -1.23
C GLU A 21 -15.86 2.03 -0.79
N HIS A 22 -16.17 2.88 0.19
CA HIS A 22 -17.51 3.19 0.65
C HIS A 22 -17.75 4.67 0.45
N SER A 23 -18.61 5.01 -0.50
CA SER A 23 -18.97 6.39 -0.81
C SER A 23 -20.47 6.61 -0.71
N LYS A 24 -20.87 7.82 -0.31
CA LYS A 24 -22.27 8.24 -0.26
C LYS A 24 -22.37 9.75 -0.45
N TYR A 25 -23.44 10.18 -1.14
CA TYR A 25 -23.71 11.59 -1.42
C TYR A 25 -24.93 12.09 -0.65
N PHE A 26 -24.84 13.30 -0.11
CA PHE A 26 -25.89 13.93 0.70
C PHE A 26 -26.24 15.29 0.12
N ARG A 27 -27.38 15.38 -0.57
CA ARG A 27 -27.85 16.62 -1.21
C ARG A 27 -28.33 17.66 -0.19
N PHE A 28 -28.14 18.94 -0.52
CA PHE A 28 -28.66 20.07 0.25
C PHE A 28 -30.19 20.17 0.17
N SER A 29 -30.84 19.55 -0.82
CA SER A 29 -32.30 19.48 -0.90
C SER A 29 -32.93 18.85 0.34
N ASN A 30 -32.20 17.97 1.04
CA ASN A 30 -32.70 17.22 2.19
C ASN A 30 -32.52 17.99 3.51
N GLY A 31 -32.85 19.29 3.53
CA GLY A 31 -32.83 20.12 4.74
C GLY A 31 -31.72 21.18 4.82
N GLY A 32 -31.08 21.50 3.69
CA GLY A 32 -30.07 22.56 3.56
C GLY A 32 -28.66 22.11 3.93
N VAL A 33 -27.69 23.02 3.74
CA VAL A 33 -26.25 22.76 3.89
C VAL A 33 -25.88 22.24 5.29
N ARG A 34 -26.47 22.80 6.34
CA ARG A 34 -26.16 22.42 7.73
C ARG A 34 -26.71 21.05 8.11
N LYS A 35 -27.98 20.76 7.80
CA LYS A 35 -28.59 19.46 8.12
C LYS A 35 -27.96 18.33 7.31
N SER A 36 -27.74 18.55 6.02
CA SER A 36 -27.03 17.59 5.16
C SER A 36 -25.60 17.31 5.66
N LEU A 37 -24.89 18.30 6.21
CA LEU A 37 -23.57 18.09 6.82
C LEU A 37 -23.66 17.22 8.08
N ALA A 38 -24.67 17.44 8.92
CA ALA A 38 -24.89 16.63 10.12
C ALA A 38 -25.12 15.15 9.76
N ILE A 39 -26.01 14.90 8.79
CA ILE A 39 -26.30 13.54 8.30
C ILE A 39 -25.06 12.91 7.67
N ALA A 40 -24.28 13.67 6.89
CA ALA A 40 -23.04 13.18 6.30
C ALA A 40 -21.99 12.78 7.35
N LYS A 41 -21.90 13.54 8.46
CA LYS A 41 -21.02 13.21 9.60
C LYS A 41 -21.50 11.95 10.32
N GLU A 42 -22.79 11.86 10.63
CA GLU A 42 -23.38 10.70 11.30
C GLU A 42 -23.17 9.41 10.49
N TRP A 43 -23.43 9.45 9.18
CA TRP A 43 -23.16 8.30 8.32
C TRP A 43 -21.68 7.93 8.26
N ARG A 44 -20.78 8.93 8.19
CA ARG A 44 -19.33 8.69 8.23
C ARG A 44 -18.95 7.98 9.53
N ASP A 45 -19.42 8.46 10.66
CA ASP A 45 -19.04 7.95 11.97
C ASP A 45 -19.60 6.55 12.23
N ALA A 46 -20.86 6.30 11.84
CA ALA A 46 -21.44 4.96 11.82
C ALA A 46 -20.62 4.01 10.94
N LYS A 47 -20.22 4.44 9.73
CA LYS A 47 -19.44 3.60 8.81
C LYS A 47 -18.01 3.37 9.30
N LEU A 48 -17.39 4.35 9.96
CA LEU A 48 -16.08 4.18 10.58
C LEU A 48 -16.13 3.24 11.79
N SER A 49 -17.20 3.29 12.58
CA SER A 49 -17.45 2.36 13.68
C SER A 49 -17.58 0.93 13.18
N GLU A 50 -18.40 0.71 12.14
CA GLU A 50 -18.57 -0.59 11.47
C GLU A 50 -17.25 -1.14 10.90
N LEU A 51 -16.45 -0.29 10.24
CA LEU A 51 -15.19 -0.69 9.62
C LEU A 51 -14.03 -0.83 10.63
N GLY A 52 -14.23 -0.38 11.87
CA GLY A 52 -13.24 -0.45 12.94
C GLY A 52 -12.00 0.45 12.76
N PRO A 53 -11.01 0.31 13.66
CA PRO A 53 -9.81 1.14 13.66
C PRO A 53 -9.01 0.98 12.36
N ARG A 54 -8.34 2.07 11.93
CA ARG A 54 -7.45 2.04 10.77
C ARG A 54 -6.28 1.10 11.05
N ARG A 55 -6.34 -0.12 10.54
CA ARG A 55 -5.17 -0.99 10.45
C ARG A 55 -4.26 -0.44 9.35
N TRP A 56 -3.21 0.27 9.75
CA TRP A 56 -2.08 0.49 8.85
C TRP A 56 -1.57 -0.87 8.40
N ARG A 57 -1.10 -1.00 7.15
CA ARG A 57 -0.50 -2.26 6.71
C ARG A 57 0.76 -2.49 7.55
N SER A 58 0.62 -3.27 8.62
CA SER A 58 1.73 -3.76 9.43
C SER A 58 2.23 -5.04 8.79
N GLY A 59 3.48 -5.03 8.36
CA GLY A 59 4.14 -6.17 7.75
C GLY A 59 4.96 -5.77 6.53
N PRO A 60 5.92 -6.61 6.11
CA PRO A 60 6.70 -6.37 4.90
C PRO A 60 5.76 -6.13 3.73
N LYS A 61 6.05 -5.13 2.88
CA LYS A 61 5.30 -4.95 1.62
C LYS A 61 5.33 -6.28 0.87
N LYS A 62 4.22 -7.03 0.86
CA LYS A 62 4.02 -8.24 0.06
C LYS A 62 4.01 -7.96 -1.45
N SER A 63 4.46 -6.79 -1.90
CA SER A 63 4.92 -6.64 -3.27
C SER A 63 6.19 -7.47 -3.40
N ARG A 64 6.03 -8.77 -3.71
CA ARG A 64 7.05 -9.45 -4.51
C ARG A 64 7.30 -8.50 -5.67
N ALA A 65 8.50 -7.96 -5.78
CA ALA A 65 8.83 -7.11 -6.91
C ALA A 65 8.46 -7.92 -8.16
N SER A 66 7.62 -7.37 -9.04
CA SER A 66 7.04 -8.13 -10.16
C SER A 66 8.10 -8.70 -11.12
N ASN A 67 9.36 -8.26 -10.95
CA ASN A 67 10.57 -8.70 -11.61
C ASN A 67 11.35 -9.80 -10.86
N ASN A 68 10.81 -10.44 -9.81
CA ASN A 68 11.47 -11.56 -9.14
C ASN A 68 11.34 -12.87 -9.94
N SER A 69 12.02 -12.92 -11.08
CA SER A 69 12.19 -14.16 -11.88
C SER A 69 13.09 -15.19 -11.20
N SER A 70 13.79 -14.81 -10.11
CA SER A 70 14.70 -15.71 -9.41
C SER A 70 13.99 -16.59 -8.37
N GLY A 71 12.84 -16.15 -7.84
CA GLY A 71 12.18 -16.77 -6.69
C GLY A 71 12.81 -16.43 -5.33
N VAL A 72 13.92 -15.69 -5.32
CA VAL A 72 14.68 -15.31 -4.12
C VAL A 72 14.64 -13.80 -3.94
N THR A 73 14.19 -13.35 -2.77
CA THR A 73 14.12 -11.92 -2.44
C THR A 73 15.51 -11.28 -2.53
N GLY A 74 15.62 -10.22 -3.32
CA GLY A 74 16.89 -9.54 -3.54
C GLY A 74 17.76 -10.16 -4.63
N VAL A 75 17.25 -11.11 -5.45
CA VAL A 75 17.93 -11.54 -6.68
C VAL A 75 17.05 -11.27 -7.90
N ALA A 76 17.57 -10.54 -8.88
CA ALA A 76 16.83 -10.19 -10.10
C ALA A 76 17.74 -10.23 -11.35
N LYS A 77 17.15 -10.39 -12.52
CA LYS A 77 17.86 -10.31 -13.81
C LYS A 77 17.81 -8.87 -14.32
N ASN A 78 18.95 -8.32 -14.73
CA ASN A 78 19.03 -6.96 -15.28
C ASN A 78 18.72 -6.92 -16.79
N LYS A 79 18.63 -5.72 -17.37
CA LYS A 79 18.39 -5.51 -18.81
C LYS A 79 19.46 -6.11 -19.73
N TYR A 80 20.67 -6.34 -19.22
CA TYR A 80 21.80 -6.94 -19.93
C TYR A 80 21.88 -8.46 -19.75
N GLY A 81 20.84 -9.09 -19.19
CA GLY A 81 20.76 -10.53 -18.98
C GLY A 81 21.63 -11.07 -17.85
N ARG A 82 22.31 -10.22 -17.06
CA ARG A 82 23.09 -10.63 -15.88
C ARG A 82 22.20 -10.75 -14.64
N TRP A 83 22.56 -11.65 -13.73
CA TRP A 83 21.89 -11.80 -12.44
C TRP A 83 22.48 -10.82 -11.44
N VAL A 84 21.65 -10.20 -10.61
CA VAL A 84 22.07 -9.21 -9.61
C VAL A 84 21.53 -9.62 -8.26
N ALA A 85 22.42 -9.77 -7.27
CA ALA A 85 22.05 -9.94 -5.87
C ALA A 85 22.15 -8.60 -5.15
N PHE A 86 21.14 -8.26 -4.37
CA PHE A 86 21.04 -7.06 -3.53
C PHE A 86 21.04 -7.45 -2.05
N TRP A 87 21.80 -6.72 -1.25
CA TRP A 87 21.80 -6.87 0.21
C TRP A 87 21.96 -5.50 0.88
N ASN A 88 21.68 -5.42 2.18
CA ASN A 88 21.89 -4.22 2.97
C ASN A 88 23.12 -4.42 3.84
N GLU A 89 23.98 -3.42 3.88
CA GLU A 89 25.18 -3.36 4.69
C GLU A 89 25.24 -1.95 5.29
N ASP A 90 25.24 -1.82 6.62
CA ASP A 90 25.25 -0.53 7.34
C ASP A 90 24.20 0.47 6.86
N GLY A 91 22.97 -0.01 6.61
CA GLY A 91 21.85 0.80 6.13
C GLY A 91 21.97 1.25 4.66
N LYS A 92 23.05 0.88 3.97
CA LYS A 92 23.24 1.14 2.53
C LYS A 92 22.93 -0.13 1.75
N GLN A 93 22.11 0.01 0.71
CA GLN A 93 21.86 -1.07 -0.22
C GLN A 93 23.07 -1.26 -1.14
N ARG A 94 23.60 -2.48 -1.17
CA ARG A 94 24.69 -2.92 -2.05
C ARG A 94 24.17 -3.91 -3.07
N PHE A 95 24.92 -4.08 -4.16
CA PHE A 95 24.63 -5.08 -5.18
C PHE A 95 25.88 -5.67 -5.82
N LYS A 96 25.75 -6.90 -6.33
CA LYS A 96 26.78 -7.58 -7.12
C LYS A 96 26.15 -8.33 -8.27
N THR A 97 26.81 -8.30 -9.42
CA THR A 97 26.35 -8.95 -10.65
C THR A 97 27.05 -10.29 -10.84
N PHE A 98 26.30 -11.28 -11.32
CA PHE A 98 26.71 -12.66 -11.57
C PHE A 98 26.30 -13.09 -12.97
N ARG A 99 27.00 -14.09 -13.49
CA ARG A 99 26.69 -14.66 -14.80
C ARG A 99 25.52 -15.63 -14.70
N THR A 100 25.46 -16.41 -13.63
CA THR A 100 24.42 -17.42 -13.43
C THR A 100 23.48 -17.08 -12.29
N LYS A 101 22.25 -17.64 -12.35
CA LYS A 101 21.24 -17.48 -11.29
C LYS A 101 21.73 -18.10 -9.98
N ARG A 102 22.37 -19.26 -10.08
CA ARG A 102 22.82 -20.07 -8.96
C ARG A 102 23.84 -19.31 -8.11
N GLU A 103 24.86 -18.74 -8.74
CA GLU A 103 25.88 -17.91 -8.05
C GLU A 103 25.24 -16.72 -7.31
N ALA A 104 24.31 -16.01 -7.95
CA ALA A 104 23.63 -14.87 -7.33
C ALA A 104 22.79 -15.29 -6.11
N VAL A 105 22.16 -16.46 -6.17
CA VAL A 105 21.37 -17.02 -5.07
C VAL A 105 22.28 -17.48 -3.93
N GLU A 106 23.37 -18.19 -4.22
CA GLU A 106 24.34 -18.64 -3.21
C GLU A 106 24.98 -17.46 -2.49
N HIS A 107 25.40 -16.41 -3.22
CA HIS A 107 25.91 -15.17 -2.62
C HIS A 107 24.84 -14.45 -1.79
N ARG A 108 23.59 -14.43 -2.24
CA ARG A 108 22.52 -13.80 -1.45
C ARG A 108 22.26 -14.54 -0.15
N LYS A 109 22.38 -15.88 -0.15
CA LYS A 109 22.26 -16.73 1.03
C LYS A 109 23.43 -16.52 1.99
N SER A 110 24.67 -16.44 1.51
CA SER A 110 25.84 -16.19 2.37
C SER A 110 25.80 -14.82 3.05
N MET A 111 25.14 -13.83 2.43
CA MET A 111 24.99 -12.47 2.95
C MET A 111 23.70 -12.27 3.76
N ALA A 112 22.81 -13.26 3.82
CA ALA A 112 21.67 -13.21 4.72
C ALA A 112 22.17 -13.63 6.11
N PRO A 113 22.17 -12.76 7.14
CA PRO A 113 22.18 -13.28 8.49
C PRO A 113 20.94 -14.18 8.62
N GLU A 114 21.14 -15.43 9.08
CA GLU A 114 20.02 -16.30 9.45
C GLU A 114 19.08 -15.48 10.35
N THR A 115 17.82 -15.40 9.94
CA THR A 115 16.78 -14.69 10.69
C THR A 115 16.22 -15.62 11.75
#